data_AF-A0A660SRH1-F1
#
_entry.id   AF-A0A660SRH1-F1
#
_cell.length_a   1.000
_cell.length_b   1.000
_cell.length_c   1.000
_cell.angle_alpha   90.00
_cell.angle_beta   90.00
_cell.angle_gamma   90.00
#
_symmetry.space_group_name_H-M   'P 1'
#
loop_
_entity.id
_entity.type
_entity.pdbx_description
1 polymer ?
#
loop_
_entity_poly.entity_id
_entity_poly.type
_entity_poly.pdbx_seq_one_letter_code
_entity_poly.pdbx_strand_id
1 'polypeptide(L)'
;MNLNDEKNFAAIKRIVRNNLSLSDKSVVRFNKIIDSGINSTDEINEFFKGCPDGRRRFKVAETDYKELDIGWEKFKKVFYFVRRDLNITYENFKDNQVEYKKNKFKLVKAITDWFLNAGSYVLIRQGQLIDDYRDTLEDWTALTGNFLVDTSNNLRNDLIKKKEAVIKTQEIIKYYMDQIGASKIAKSSNGLELVITRNFADWFMCSTAETWSSCLNFESKYPYWAGIPGLIVDPNRVLAYITDGQRKTAYGVEVDRFISRTWIVQDKEDVFHHLRWYPSKMFKNKILRRYSKLNVPELREHDWISKLPLDLLFHKEEIGSCFIFMDMSCWLVDDEGKVFTVGFDEGGFTFIEEGTYPAIIEDEDHFQYCDGLQYLIDNKEEIIYAKNRPIQCNECGVGLSEEEVFTIGFNDYCEDCYNNA
;
A
#
# COMPACT_ATOMS: atom_id res chain seq x y z
N MET A 1 -2.48 28.44 7.65
CA MET A 1 -3.42 27.38 7.23
C MET A 1 -4.22 27.90 6.03
N ASN A 2 -4.39 27.12 4.98
CA ASN A 2 -5.21 27.54 3.83
C ASN A 2 -6.70 27.23 4.12
N LEU A 3 -7.62 27.98 3.52
CA LEU A 3 -9.08 27.80 3.64
C LEU A 3 -9.54 26.35 3.38
N ASN A 4 -8.83 25.62 2.52
CA ASN A 4 -9.16 24.21 2.25
C ASN A 4 -8.80 23.29 3.41
N ASP A 5 -7.67 23.54 4.09
CA ASP A 5 -7.26 22.76 5.27
C ASP A 5 -8.21 23.01 6.46
N GLU A 6 -8.69 24.25 6.63
CA GLU A 6 -9.68 24.57 7.67
C GLU A 6 -10.99 23.79 7.47
N LYS A 7 -11.48 23.71 6.22
CA LYS A 7 -12.65 22.89 5.87
C LYS A 7 -12.42 21.41 6.11
N ASN A 8 -11.27 20.90 5.67
CA ASN A 8 -10.87 19.51 5.89
C ASN A 8 -10.84 19.18 7.39
N PHE A 9 -10.20 20.01 8.21
CA PHE A 9 -10.10 19.79 9.65
C PHE A 9 -11.46 19.88 10.35
N ALA A 10 -12.34 20.78 9.93
CA ALA A 10 -13.71 20.81 10.45
C ALA A 10 -14.47 19.50 10.16
N ALA A 11 -14.34 18.96 8.93
CA ALA A 11 -14.95 17.68 8.56
C ALA A 11 -14.36 16.52 9.38
N ILE A 12 -13.04 16.45 9.51
CA ILE A 12 -12.32 15.40 10.26
C ILE A 12 -12.72 15.42 11.72
N LYS A 13 -12.71 16.57 12.39
CA LYS A 13 -13.10 16.68 13.80
C LYS A 13 -14.52 16.20 14.04
N ARG A 14 -15.45 16.50 13.12
CA ARG A 14 -16.83 16.02 13.21
C ARG A 14 -16.90 14.49 13.13
N ILE A 15 -16.19 13.89 12.18
CA ILE A 15 -16.16 12.43 12.01
C ILE A 15 -15.54 11.76 13.24
N VAL A 16 -14.35 12.22 13.65
CA VAL A 16 -13.62 11.66 14.80
C VAL A 16 -14.47 11.70 16.06
N ARG A 17 -15.11 12.85 16.34
CA ARG A 17 -15.96 13.02 17.52
C ARG A 17 -17.20 12.12 17.51
N ASN A 18 -17.80 11.93 16.34
CA ASN A 18 -19.10 11.29 16.24
C ASN A 18 -19.05 9.80 15.90
N ASN A 19 -17.90 9.29 15.43
CA ASN A 19 -17.84 7.95 14.84
C ASN A 19 -16.63 7.11 15.30
N LEU A 20 -15.57 7.69 15.88
CA LEU A 20 -14.33 6.95 16.17
C LEU A 20 -14.11 6.64 17.66
N SER A 21 -15.13 6.81 18.49
CA SER A 21 -15.16 6.36 19.89
C SER A 21 -13.98 6.80 20.76
N LEU A 22 -13.41 7.98 20.51
CA LEU A 22 -12.40 8.57 21.38
C LEU A 22 -13.02 9.08 22.68
N SER A 23 -12.31 8.94 23.81
CA SER A 23 -12.71 9.53 25.09
C SER A 23 -12.76 11.06 25.00
N ASP A 24 -13.55 11.71 25.87
CA ASP A 24 -13.69 13.17 25.87
C ASP A 24 -12.33 13.87 26.03
N LYS A 25 -11.44 13.32 26.88
CA LYS A 25 -10.06 13.82 27.04
C LYS A 25 -9.27 13.69 25.75
N SER A 26 -9.35 12.54 25.08
CA SER A 26 -8.70 12.28 23.80
C SER A 26 -9.22 13.21 22.69
N VAL A 27 -10.53 13.47 22.64
CA VAL A 27 -11.13 14.40 21.68
C VAL A 27 -10.63 15.83 21.89
N VAL A 28 -10.58 16.31 23.14
CA VAL A 28 -10.03 17.63 23.46
C VAL A 28 -8.56 17.73 23.03
N ARG A 29 -7.78 16.68 23.32
CA ARG A 29 -6.36 16.60 22.94
C ARG A 29 -6.18 16.60 21.43
N PHE A 30 -6.89 15.73 20.72
CA PHE A 30 -6.89 15.64 19.26
C PHE A 30 -7.20 17.00 18.61
N ASN A 31 -8.26 17.67 19.08
CA ASN A 31 -8.64 18.99 18.57
C ASN A 31 -7.53 20.03 18.78
N LYS A 32 -6.92 20.06 19.98
CA LYS A 32 -5.81 20.96 20.29
C LYS A 32 -4.63 20.74 19.35
N ILE A 33 -4.27 19.49 19.06
CA ILE A 33 -3.16 19.17 18.16
C ILE A 33 -3.48 19.58 16.72
N ILE A 34 -4.67 19.27 16.22
CA ILE A 34 -5.13 19.71 14.89
C ILE A 34 -5.09 21.25 14.77
N ASP A 35 -5.63 21.96 15.75
CA ASP A 35 -5.74 23.43 15.70
C ASP A 35 -4.39 24.13 15.83
N SER A 36 -3.52 23.59 16.67
CA SER A 36 -2.17 24.15 16.87
C SER A 36 -1.25 23.90 15.69
N GLY A 37 -1.59 22.96 14.80
CA GLY A 37 -0.75 22.55 13.68
C GLY A 37 0.56 21.93 14.18
N ILE A 38 0.49 20.78 14.88
CA ILE A 38 1.62 19.97 15.39
C ILE A 38 2.87 20.81 15.69
N ASN A 39 2.82 21.60 16.76
CA ASN A 39 3.98 22.34 17.24
C ASN A 39 4.82 21.42 18.15
N SER A 40 5.86 20.80 17.58
CA SER A 40 7.03 20.37 18.36
C SER A 40 8.22 21.27 17.99
N THR A 41 9.35 21.19 18.70
CA THR A 41 10.52 22.08 18.55
C THR A 41 11.69 21.47 17.78
N ASP A 42 11.44 20.37 17.06
CA ASP A 42 12.50 19.48 16.56
C ASP A 42 12.79 19.62 15.06
N GLU A 43 13.79 18.90 14.55
CA GLU A 43 14.28 18.95 13.16
C GLU A 43 13.20 18.77 12.09
N ILE A 44 12.20 17.92 12.35
CA ILE A 44 11.02 17.81 11.47
C ILE A 44 10.36 19.18 11.28
N ASN A 45 10.28 20.02 12.30
CA ASN A 45 9.73 21.38 12.16
C ASN A 45 10.59 22.28 11.29
N GLU A 46 11.92 22.20 11.42
CA GLU A 46 12.83 22.93 10.53
C GLU A 46 12.68 22.41 9.09
N PHE A 47 12.50 21.09 8.90
CA PHE A 47 12.19 20.51 7.60
C PHE A 47 10.86 21.01 7.03
N PHE A 48 9.90 21.48 7.84
CA PHE A 48 8.65 22.07 7.37
C PHE A 48 8.60 23.61 7.49
N LYS A 49 9.73 24.25 7.81
CA LYS A 49 9.81 25.70 7.87
C LYS A 49 9.44 26.31 6.53
N GLY A 50 8.53 27.28 6.57
CA GLY A 50 7.97 27.92 5.38
C GLY A 50 6.87 27.11 4.67
N CYS A 51 6.42 25.99 5.24
CA CYS A 51 5.32 25.17 4.72
C CYS A 51 4.08 25.30 5.65
N PRO A 52 3.28 26.39 5.52
CA PRO A 52 2.19 26.69 6.46
C PRO A 52 0.99 25.73 6.36
N ASP A 53 0.95 24.88 5.34
CA ASP A 53 -0.01 23.79 5.17
C ASP A 53 0.56 22.44 5.61
N GLY A 54 1.78 22.41 6.15
CA GLY A 54 2.44 21.19 6.60
C GLY A 54 2.91 20.27 5.47
N ARG A 55 2.97 20.73 4.22
CA ARG A 55 3.40 19.93 3.05
C ARG A 55 4.68 20.49 2.45
N ARG A 56 5.66 19.62 2.24
CA ARG A 56 6.85 19.93 1.44
C ARG A 56 6.84 19.10 0.17
N ARG A 57 6.90 19.77 -0.98
CA ARG A 57 6.77 19.18 -2.31
C ARG A 57 8.07 19.23 -3.08
N PHE A 58 8.40 18.14 -3.76
CA PHE A 58 9.57 18.01 -4.61
C PHE A 58 9.14 17.51 -5.99
N LYS A 59 9.45 18.28 -7.04
CA LYS A 59 9.24 17.84 -8.42
C LYS A 59 10.20 16.67 -8.73
N VAL A 60 9.65 15.54 -9.16
CA VAL A 60 10.44 14.38 -9.57
C VAL A 60 10.80 14.53 -11.05
N ALA A 61 12.08 14.39 -11.38
CA ALA A 61 12.57 14.42 -12.75
C ALA A 61 12.03 13.23 -13.56
N GLU A 62 11.67 13.45 -14.82
CA GLU A 62 11.12 12.40 -15.69
C GLU A 62 12.06 11.19 -15.85
N THR A 63 13.37 11.40 -15.76
CA THR A 63 14.39 10.34 -15.81
C THR A 63 14.25 9.31 -14.70
N ASP A 64 13.57 9.67 -13.60
CA ASP A 64 13.36 8.84 -12.41
C ASP A 64 12.02 8.11 -12.43
N TYR A 65 11.11 8.40 -13.36
CA TYR A 65 9.77 7.78 -13.37
C TYR A 65 9.84 6.27 -13.54
N LYS A 66 10.86 5.78 -14.26
CA LYS A 66 11.16 4.36 -14.40
C LYS A 66 11.42 3.64 -13.07
N GLU A 67 11.82 4.36 -12.02
CA GLU A 67 12.04 3.80 -10.68
C GLU A 67 10.75 3.71 -9.87
N LEU A 68 9.67 4.35 -10.33
CA LEU A 68 8.38 4.49 -9.64
C LEU A 68 7.23 3.72 -10.32
N ASP A 69 7.42 3.32 -11.58
CA ASP A 69 6.36 2.75 -12.41
C ASP A 69 6.27 1.21 -12.25
N ILE A 70 5.26 0.73 -11.49
CA ILE A 70 5.02 -0.71 -11.31
C ILE A 70 4.79 -1.40 -12.66
N GLY A 71 4.04 -0.74 -13.54
CA GLY A 71 3.78 -1.25 -14.88
C GLY A 71 5.09 -1.58 -15.59
N TRP A 72 6.09 -0.71 -15.45
CA TRP A 72 7.42 -0.95 -16.00
C TRP A 72 8.18 -2.10 -15.32
N GLU A 73 8.16 -2.19 -13.99
CA GLU A 73 8.79 -3.31 -13.29
C GLU A 73 8.15 -4.66 -13.65
N LYS A 74 6.82 -4.72 -13.74
CA LYS A 74 6.08 -5.89 -14.24
C LYS A 74 6.46 -6.20 -15.69
N PHE A 75 6.48 -5.18 -16.56
CA PHE A 75 6.85 -5.34 -17.97
C PHE A 75 8.25 -5.93 -18.14
N LYS A 76 9.25 -5.42 -17.41
CA LYS A 76 10.63 -5.93 -17.47
C LYS A 76 10.73 -7.40 -17.08
N LYS A 77 9.92 -7.85 -16.12
CA LYS A 77 9.89 -9.23 -15.66
C LYS A 77 9.21 -10.14 -16.68
N VAL A 78 7.97 -9.81 -17.05
CA VAL A 78 7.16 -10.64 -17.96
C VAL A 78 7.77 -10.70 -19.35
N PHE A 79 8.22 -9.56 -19.89
CA PHE A 79 8.72 -9.45 -21.26
C PHE A 79 10.24 -9.31 -21.32
N TYR A 80 10.98 -9.91 -20.38
CA TYR A 80 12.42 -9.77 -20.25
C TYR A 80 13.19 -9.98 -21.57
N PHE A 81 12.93 -11.11 -22.26
CA PHE A 81 13.62 -11.46 -23.50
C PHE A 81 13.21 -10.56 -24.66
N VAL A 82 11.91 -10.30 -24.81
CA VAL A 82 11.39 -9.39 -25.85
C VAL A 82 11.99 -8.00 -25.69
N ARG A 83 12.03 -7.50 -24.44
CA ARG A 83 12.62 -6.20 -24.10
C ARG A 83 14.09 -6.16 -24.48
N ARG A 84 14.86 -7.20 -24.18
CA ARG A 84 16.28 -7.28 -24.50
C ARG A 84 16.51 -7.30 -26.01
N ASP A 85 15.77 -8.14 -26.73
CA ASP A 85 15.99 -8.40 -28.15
C ASP A 85 15.45 -7.25 -29.04
N LEU A 86 14.37 -6.58 -28.60
CA LEU A 86 13.84 -5.37 -29.23
C LEU A 86 14.42 -4.07 -28.65
N ASN A 87 15.34 -4.16 -27.68
CA ASN A 87 15.92 -3.03 -26.95
C ASN A 87 14.89 -2.01 -26.44
N ILE A 88 13.77 -2.50 -25.88
CA ILE A 88 12.67 -1.65 -25.39
C ILE A 88 13.13 -0.90 -24.14
N THR A 89 13.12 0.44 -24.21
CA THR A 89 13.42 1.34 -23.09
C THR A 89 12.17 1.72 -22.30
N TYR A 90 12.35 2.45 -21.20
CA TYR A 90 11.22 2.98 -20.43
C TYR A 90 10.42 4.01 -21.25
N GLU A 91 11.08 4.80 -22.08
CA GLU A 91 10.43 5.79 -22.96
C GLU A 91 9.54 5.08 -23.99
N ASN A 92 10.02 3.97 -24.57
CA ASN A 92 9.19 3.13 -25.44
C ASN A 92 7.94 2.62 -24.71
N PHE A 93 8.13 2.11 -23.48
CA PHE A 93 7.05 1.67 -22.60
C PHE A 93 6.04 2.77 -22.28
N LYS A 94 6.54 3.94 -21.87
CA LYS A 94 5.77 5.14 -21.53
C LYS A 94 4.93 5.61 -22.72
N ASP A 95 5.52 5.65 -23.91
CA ASP A 95 4.86 6.11 -25.13
C ASP A 95 4.05 5.02 -25.84
N ASN A 96 4.08 3.79 -25.31
CA ASN A 96 3.41 2.62 -25.88
C ASN A 96 3.85 2.32 -27.34
N GLN A 97 5.12 2.59 -27.65
CA GLN A 97 5.65 2.52 -29.02
C GLN A 97 7.11 2.08 -29.05
N VAL A 98 7.46 1.20 -29.99
CA VAL A 98 8.84 0.80 -30.26
C VAL A 98 9.15 0.94 -31.75
N GLU A 99 10.38 1.33 -32.07
CA GLU A 99 10.88 1.34 -33.43
C GLU A 99 11.63 0.04 -33.71
N TYR A 100 11.17 -0.70 -34.72
CA TYR A 100 11.77 -1.97 -35.14
C TYR A 100 11.81 -2.02 -36.66
N LYS A 101 12.97 -2.40 -37.24
CA LYS A 101 13.18 -2.45 -38.70
C LYS A 101 12.72 -1.17 -39.44
N LYS A 102 13.04 0.01 -38.90
CA LYS A 102 12.66 1.34 -39.41
C LYS A 102 11.16 1.64 -39.45
N ASN A 103 10.34 0.83 -38.77
CA ASN A 103 8.91 1.04 -38.65
C ASN A 103 8.54 1.24 -37.18
N LYS A 104 7.59 2.14 -36.92
CA LYS A 104 7.04 2.36 -35.59
C LYS A 104 5.86 1.44 -35.34
N PHE A 105 5.92 0.65 -34.28
CA PHE A 105 4.85 -0.27 -33.89
C PHE A 105 4.34 0.07 -32.49
N LYS A 106 3.05 -0.17 -32.25
CA LYS A 106 2.54 -0.28 -30.87
C LYS A 106 3.27 -1.43 -30.17
N LEU A 107 3.58 -1.27 -28.88
CA LEU A 107 4.31 -2.30 -28.11
C LEU A 107 3.66 -3.67 -28.22
N VAL A 108 2.34 -3.76 -27.98
CA VAL A 108 1.59 -5.02 -28.05
C VAL A 108 1.86 -5.74 -29.37
N LYS A 109 1.78 -5.02 -30.49
CA LYS A 109 2.02 -5.60 -31.81
C LYS A 109 3.46 -6.09 -31.97
N ALA A 110 4.44 -5.27 -31.57
CA ALA A 110 5.84 -5.67 -31.66
C ALA A 110 6.17 -6.90 -30.81
N ILE A 111 5.58 -6.99 -29.61
CA ILE A 111 5.73 -8.14 -28.71
C ILE A 111 5.08 -9.38 -29.32
N THR A 112 3.84 -9.28 -29.80
CA THR A 112 3.14 -10.37 -30.49
C THR A 112 3.94 -10.84 -31.71
N ASP A 113 4.38 -9.93 -32.57
CA ASP A 113 5.16 -10.26 -33.76
C ASP A 113 6.48 -10.94 -33.38
N TRP A 114 7.13 -10.51 -32.30
CA TRP A 114 8.36 -11.16 -31.81
C TRP A 114 8.10 -12.61 -31.38
N PHE A 115 7.06 -12.86 -30.57
CA PHE A 115 6.72 -14.21 -30.13
C PHE A 115 6.33 -15.13 -31.28
N LEU A 116 5.59 -14.62 -32.26
CA LEU A 116 5.16 -15.39 -33.43
C LEU A 116 6.33 -15.69 -34.41
N ASN A 117 7.34 -14.83 -34.46
CA ASN A 117 8.49 -14.98 -35.39
C ASN A 117 9.70 -15.67 -34.77
N ALA A 118 9.89 -15.61 -33.44
CA ALA A 118 11.04 -16.21 -32.76
C ALA A 118 11.08 -17.76 -32.82
N GLY A 119 10.00 -18.39 -33.29
CA GLY A 119 9.83 -19.84 -33.21
C GLY A 119 9.66 -20.28 -31.75
N SER A 120 8.95 -21.38 -31.53
CA SER A 120 8.68 -22.01 -30.23
C SER A 120 9.92 -22.36 -29.38
N TYR A 121 11.13 -22.08 -29.88
CA TYR A 121 12.41 -22.43 -29.28
C TYR A 121 12.80 -21.59 -28.06
N VAL A 122 12.30 -20.35 -27.93
CA VAL A 122 12.58 -19.52 -26.74
C VAL A 122 11.76 -19.93 -25.53
N LEU A 123 10.55 -20.47 -25.75
CA LEU A 123 9.65 -20.93 -24.69
C LEU A 123 10.20 -22.18 -23.96
N ILE A 124 10.96 -23.04 -24.65
CA ILE A 124 11.58 -24.25 -24.08
C ILE A 124 12.74 -23.92 -23.13
N ARG A 125 13.50 -22.84 -23.36
CA ARG A 125 14.55 -22.37 -22.43
C ARG A 125 14.01 -21.58 -21.24
N GLN A 126 12.79 -21.05 -21.32
CA GLN A 126 12.16 -20.33 -20.21
C GLN A 126 11.71 -21.27 -19.09
N GLY A 127 11.45 -22.55 -19.38
CA GLY A 127 11.11 -23.56 -18.37
C GLY A 127 12.27 -24.03 -17.49
N GLN A 128 13.54 -23.71 -17.81
CA GLN A 128 14.72 -24.20 -17.07
C GLN A 128 15.45 -23.14 -16.22
N LEU A 129 15.01 -21.88 -16.22
CA LEU A 129 15.73 -20.76 -15.57
C LEU A 129 14.85 -19.93 -14.60
N ILE A 130 13.65 -20.41 -14.27
CA ILE A 130 12.65 -19.64 -13.53
C ILE A 130 12.08 -20.49 -12.38
N ASP A 131 12.92 -20.82 -11.39
CA ASP A 131 12.49 -21.46 -10.14
C ASP A 131 11.76 -20.48 -9.19
N ASP A 132 11.84 -19.16 -9.42
CA ASP A 132 11.24 -18.13 -8.55
C ASP A 132 9.78 -17.73 -8.90
N TYR A 133 9.16 -18.29 -9.95
CA TYR A 133 7.84 -17.84 -10.44
C TYR A 133 6.84 -18.98 -10.72
N ARG A 134 6.65 -19.86 -9.73
CA ARG A 134 5.80 -21.05 -9.81
C ARG A 134 4.34 -20.76 -10.23
N ASP A 135 3.78 -19.61 -9.85
CA ASP A 135 2.37 -19.26 -10.16
C ASP A 135 2.14 -18.78 -11.62
N THR A 136 3.18 -18.26 -12.30
CA THR A 136 3.07 -17.93 -13.73
C THR A 136 3.38 -19.12 -14.64
N LEU A 137 3.85 -20.23 -14.07
CA LEU A 137 4.34 -21.38 -14.81
C LEU A 137 3.22 -22.32 -15.25
N GLU A 138 2.15 -22.48 -14.49
CA GLU A 138 1.02 -23.34 -14.91
C GLU A 138 0.42 -22.87 -16.23
N ASP A 139 0.25 -21.56 -16.42
CA ASP A 139 -0.23 -21.00 -17.67
C ASP A 139 0.75 -21.25 -18.82
N TRP A 140 2.00 -20.76 -18.73
CA TRP A 140 2.93 -20.85 -19.87
C TRP A 140 3.38 -22.27 -20.20
N THR A 141 3.50 -23.16 -19.22
CA THR A 141 3.97 -24.55 -19.42
C THR A 141 2.84 -25.45 -19.94
N ALA A 142 1.60 -25.28 -19.47
CA ALA A 142 0.43 -25.93 -20.08
C ALA A 142 0.20 -25.49 -21.54
N LEU A 143 0.64 -24.27 -21.87
CA LEU A 143 0.55 -23.69 -23.21
C LEU A 143 1.60 -24.21 -24.20
N THR A 144 2.81 -24.53 -23.74
CA THR A 144 3.89 -25.02 -24.62
C THR A 144 3.99 -26.54 -24.68
N GLY A 145 3.46 -27.24 -23.66
CA GLY A 145 3.54 -28.70 -23.51
C GLY A 145 2.86 -29.52 -24.62
N ASN A 146 2.08 -28.90 -25.50
CA ASN A 146 1.43 -29.57 -26.64
C ASN A 146 1.92 -29.12 -28.02
N PHE A 147 2.93 -28.25 -28.09
CA PHE A 147 3.51 -27.75 -29.36
C PHE A 147 4.87 -28.36 -29.69
N LEU A 148 5.14 -29.57 -29.20
CA LEU A 148 6.03 -30.47 -29.93
C LEU A 148 5.34 -30.72 -31.28
N VAL A 149 5.85 -30.04 -32.31
CA VAL A 149 5.51 -30.32 -33.70
C VAL A 149 5.87 -31.79 -33.89
N ASP A 150 4.87 -32.66 -33.80
CA ASP A 150 4.97 -34.00 -34.31
C ASP A 150 5.25 -33.84 -35.80
N THR A 151 6.49 -34.08 -36.19
CA THR A 151 6.94 -34.00 -37.58
C THR A 151 6.30 -35.07 -38.46
N SER A 152 5.32 -35.84 -37.96
CA SER A 152 4.56 -36.83 -38.72
C SER A 152 3.30 -36.23 -39.40
N ASN A 153 3.51 -35.69 -40.60
CA ASN A 153 2.65 -35.84 -41.79
C ASN A 153 1.13 -35.51 -41.73
N ASN A 154 0.66 -34.49 -41.01
CA ASN A 154 -0.71 -33.99 -41.23
C ASN A 154 -0.83 -32.45 -41.24
N LEU A 155 -0.51 -31.85 -42.40
CA LEU A 155 -0.51 -30.40 -42.68
C LEU A 155 -1.76 -29.64 -42.18
N ARG A 156 -2.95 -30.27 -42.22
CA ARG A 156 -4.21 -29.64 -41.79
C ARG A 156 -4.30 -29.54 -40.26
N ASN A 157 -3.84 -30.57 -39.54
CA ASN A 157 -3.77 -30.54 -38.08
C ASN A 157 -2.68 -29.58 -37.61
N ASP A 158 -1.58 -29.47 -38.35
CA ASP A 158 -0.50 -28.51 -38.07
C ASP A 158 -0.96 -27.06 -38.25
N LEU A 159 -1.76 -26.78 -39.29
CA LEU A 159 -2.35 -25.46 -39.52
C LEU A 159 -3.37 -25.06 -38.45
N ILE A 160 -4.20 -26.00 -37.99
CA ILE A 160 -5.18 -25.76 -36.91
C ILE A 160 -4.44 -25.49 -35.59
N LYS A 161 -3.51 -26.37 -35.21
CA LYS A 161 -2.65 -26.19 -34.03
C LYS A 161 -1.93 -24.84 -34.10
N LYS A 162 -1.33 -24.49 -35.24
CA LYS A 162 -0.64 -23.19 -35.41
C LYS A 162 -1.57 -21.99 -35.23
N LYS A 163 -2.81 -22.05 -35.73
CA LYS A 163 -3.80 -20.98 -35.50
C LYS A 163 -4.19 -20.86 -34.04
N GLU A 164 -4.40 -21.98 -33.35
CA GLU A 164 -4.72 -22.01 -31.92
C GLU A 164 -3.58 -21.44 -31.06
N ALA A 165 -2.32 -21.76 -31.40
CA ALA A 165 -1.13 -21.18 -30.74
C ALA A 165 -1.08 -19.65 -30.87
N VAL A 166 -1.38 -19.14 -32.07
CA VAL A 166 -1.40 -17.69 -32.34
C VAL A 166 -2.45 -16.99 -31.48
N ILE A 167 -3.68 -17.53 -31.45
CA ILE A 167 -4.79 -16.98 -30.66
C ILE A 167 -4.42 -16.95 -29.17
N LYS A 168 -3.98 -18.09 -28.63
CA LYS A 168 -3.60 -18.18 -27.22
C LYS A 168 -2.45 -17.25 -26.84
N THR A 169 -1.42 -17.14 -27.70
CA THR A 169 -0.32 -16.19 -27.50
C THR A 169 -0.83 -14.75 -27.40
N GLN A 170 -1.77 -14.37 -28.26
CA GLN A 170 -2.38 -13.04 -28.25
C GLN A 170 -3.19 -12.80 -26.97
N GLU A 171 -3.96 -13.79 -26.51
CA GLU A 171 -4.75 -13.71 -25.27
C GLU A 171 -3.87 -13.52 -24.04
N ILE A 172 -2.77 -14.25 -23.92
CA ILE A 172 -1.84 -14.13 -22.79
C ILE A 172 -1.13 -12.77 -22.81
N ILE A 173 -0.63 -12.35 -23.98
CA ILE A 173 0.01 -11.03 -24.11
C ILE A 173 -0.99 -9.95 -23.72
N LYS A 174 -2.25 -10.05 -24.16
CA LYS A 174 -3.30 -9.12 -23.79
C LYS A 174 -3.52 -9.12 -22.28
N TYR A 175 -3.69 -10.28 -21.65
CA TYR A 175 -3.84 -10.41 -20.20
C TYR A 175 -2.74 -9.68 -19.42
N TYR A 176 -1.47 -9.96 -19.74
CA TYR A 176 -0.36 -9.28 -19.07
C TYR A 176 -0.28 -7.79 -19.38
N MET A 177 -0.57 -7.38 -20.63
CA MET A 177 -0.58 -5.97 -21.01
C MET A 177 -1.70 -5.19 -20.33
N ASP A 178 -2.85 -5.80 -20.08
CA ASP A 178 -3.96 -5.19 -19.34
C ASP A 178 -3.57 -4.98 -17.87
N GLN A 179 -2.97 -6.00 -17.22
CA GLN A 179 -2.43 -5.91 -15.86
C GLN A 179 -1.33 -4.84 -15.71
N ILE A 180 -0.45 -4.76 -16.70
CA ILE A 180 0.61 -3.75 -16.78
C ILE A 180 0.02 -2.36 -16.99
N GLY A 181 -0.95 -2.22 -17.89
CA GLY A 181 -1.65 -0.96 -18.17
C GLY A 181 -2.37 -0.41 -16.94
N ALA A 182 -3.02 -1.28 -16.16
CA ALA A 182 -3.68 -0.90 -14.91
C ALA A 182 -2.71 -0.42 -13.82
N SER A 183 -1.44 -0.84 -13.88
CA SER A 183 -0.41 -0.49 -12.89
C SER A 183 0.55 0.59 -13.37
N LYS A 184 0.37 1.08 -14.60
CA LYS A 184 1.26 2.06 -15.24
C LYS A 184 0.95 3.46 -14.72
N ILE A 185 1.99 4.25 -14.49
CA ILE A 185 1.79 5.66 -14.16
C ILE A 185 1.17 6.36 -15.36
N ALA A 186 -0.01 6.93 -15.15
CA ALA A 186 -0.70 7.70 -16.19
C ALA A 186 0.15 8.92 -16.60
N LYS A 187 0.03 9.32 -17.87
CA LYS A 187 0.73 10.50 -18.38
C LYS A 187 0.16 11.74 -17.68
N SER A 188 0.88 12.26 -16.68
CA SER A 188 0.52 13.50 -15.99
C SER A 188 0.99 14.71 -16.78
N SER A 189 0.11 15.69 -16.97
CA SER A 189 0.48 17.02 -17.49
C SER A 189 1.33 17.82 -16.50
N ASN A 190 1.23 17.51 -15.21
CA ASN A 190 1.83 18.29 -14.11
C ASN A 190 3.15 17.67 -13.59
N GLY A 191 3.54 16.53 -14.16
CA GLY A 191 4.62 15.69 -13.67
C GLY A 191 4.27 14.99 -12.36
N LEU A 192 5.22 14.21 -11.85
CA LEU A 192 5.16 13.58 -10.54
C LEU A 192 5.80 14.47 -9.47
N GLU A 193 5.22 14.44 -8.28
CA GLU A 193 5.74 15.07 -7.07
C GLU A 193 5.93 14.03 -5.98
N LEU A 194 7.06 14.12 -5.28
CA LEU A 194 7.22 13.56 -3.94
C LEU A 194 6.74 14.60 -2.95
N VAL A 195 5.81 14.23 -2.09
CA VAL A 195 5.31 15.08 -1.01
C VAL A 195 5.61 14.40 0.31
N ILE A 196 6.19 15.16 1.24
CA ILE A 196 6.31 14.76 2.64
C ILE A 196 5.41 15.71 3.41
N THR A 197 4.56 15.18 4.29
CA THR A 197 3.47 15.92 4.91
C THR A 197 3.28 15.58 6.38
N ARG A 198 2.95 16.62 7.14
CA ARG A 198 2.37 16.55 8.49
C ARG A 198 0.92 17.00 8.51
N ASN A 199 0.36 17.32 7.35
CA ASN A 199 -1.03 17.72 7.27
C ASN A 199 -1.92 16.52 7.57
N PHE A 200 -2.67 16.61 8.65
CA PHE A 200 -3.48 15.49 9.11
C PHE A 200 -4.61 15.13 8.12
N ALA A 201 -5.02 16.03 7.22
CA ALA A 201 -5.98 15.68 6.17
C ALA A 201 -5.41 14.63 5.22
N ASP A 202 -4.11 14.71 4.89
CA ASP A 202 -3.43 13.73 4.04
C ASP A 202 -3.31 12.39 4.77
N TRP A 203 -3.09 12.42 6.09
CA TRP A 203 -3.00 11.24 6.94
C TRP A 203 -4.35 10.54 7.07
N PHE A 204 -5.40 11.31 7.36
CA PHE A 204 -6.77 10.84 7.49
C PHE A 204 -7.29 10.20 6.21
N MET A 205 -6.95 10.79 5.06
CA MET A 205 -7.35 10.28 3.75
C MET A 205 -6.32 9.31 3.15
N CYS A 206 -5.35 8.77 3.90
CA CYS A 206 -4.15 8.17 3.32
C CYS A 206 -4.37 6.96 2.41
N SER A 207 -5.54 6.29 2.50
CA SER A 207 -5.89 5.15 1.65
C SER A 207 -7.32 5.18 1.11
N THR A 208 -8.11 6.18 1.49
CA THR A 208 -9.51 6.31 1.07
C THR A 208 -9.61 7.00 -0.30
N ALA A 209 -10.57 6.56 -1.13
CA ALA A 209 -10.84 7.07 -2.48
C ALA A 209 -9.63 6.96 -3.44
N GLU A 210 -8.83 5.91 -3.27
CA GLU A 210 -7.74 5.56 -4.19
C GLU A 210 -8.15 4.46 -5.17
N THR A 211 -7.35 4.29 -6.24
CA THR A 211 -7.55 3.18 -7.20
C THR A 211 -7.07 1.83 -6.67
N TRP A 212 -6.48 1.82 -5.48
CA TRP A 212 -6.01 0.65 -4.75
C TRP A 212 -6.72 0.61 -3.40
N SER A 213 -6.99 -0.59 -2.88
CA SER A 213 -7.59 -0.76 -1.55
C SER A 213 -6.50 -0.95 -0.51
N SER A 214 -6.76 -0.61 0.76
CA SER A 214 -5.92 -0.88 1.94
C SER A 214 -6.82 -1.06 3.15
N CYS A 215 -6.31 -1.69 4.20
CA CYS A 215 -6.96 -1.74 5.51
C CYS A 215 -7.20 -0.35 6.14
N LEU A 216 -6.46 0.66 5.70
CA LEU A 216 -6.67 2.07 6.10
C LEU A 216 -7.69 2.82 5.23
N ASN A 217 -8.36 2.14 4.30
CA ASN A 217 -9.49 2.70 3.54
C ASN A 217 -10.75 2.67 4.41
N PHE A 218 -11.52 3.74 4.46
CA PHE A 218 -12.75 3.83 5.26
C PHE A 218 -13.86 2.86 4.84
N GLU A 219 -13.81 2.32 3.62
CA GLU A 219 -14.71 1.26 3.14
C GLU A 219 -14.16 -0.15 3.40
N SER A 220 -13.02 -0.28 4.10
CA SER A 220 -12.39 -1.57 4.35
C SER A 220 -13.23 -2.39 5.31
N LYS A 221 -13.36 -3.70 4.99
CA LYS A 221 -13.93 -4.70 5.91
C LYS A 221 -13.14 -4.89 7.19
N TYR A 222 -11.86 -4.51 7.16
CA TYR A 222 -11.00 -4.51 8.33
C TYR A 222 -10.87 -3.07 8.85
N PRO A 223 -11.44 -2.74 10.01
CA PRO A 223 -11.57 -1.38 10.54
C PRO A 223 -10.27 -0.71 11.03
N TYR A 224 -9.09 -1.12 10.56
CA TYR A 224 -7.79 -0.52 10.93
C TYR A 224 -7.73 0.99 10.68
N TRP A 225 -8.56 1.52 9.78
CA TRP A 225 -8.70 2.95 9.55
C TRP A 225 -9.18 3.73 10.78
N ALA A 226 -9.81 3.08 11.75
CA ALA A 226 -10.27 3.70 12.99
C ALA A 226 -9.11 4.11 13.93
N GLY A 227 -7.93 3.51 13.76
CA GLY A 227 -6.72 3.89 14.48
C GLY A 227 -6.03 5.16 13.95
N ILE A 228 -6.39 5.64 12.74
CA ILE A 228 -5.71 6.77 12.08
C ILE A 228 -5.68 8.06 12.93
N PRO A 229 -6.74 8.45 13.67
CA PRO A 229 -6.70 9.61 14.59
C PRO A 229 -5.56 9.54 15.59
N GLY A 230 -5.23 8.33 16.03
CA GLY A 230 -4.14 8.03 16.94
C GLY A 230 -2.79 8.55 16.51
N LEU A 231 -2.50 8.47 15.21
CA LEU A 231 -1.19 8.84 14.67
C LEU A 231 -0.82 10.29 14.94
N ILE A 232 -1.80 11.19 15.09
CA ILE A 232 -1.54 12.63 15.21
C ILE A 232 -0.69 12.99 16.45
N VAL A 233 -0.62 12.08 17.43
CA VAL A 233 0.15 12.28 18.66
C VAL A 233 1.59 11.82 18.56
N ASP A 234 2.01 11.24 17.43
CA ASP A 234 3.39 10.88 17.18
C ASP A 234 4.14 12.07 16.54
N PRO A 235 4.93 12.84 17.30
CA PRO A 235 5.61 14.02 16.79
C PRO A 235 6.77 13.67 15.84
N ASN A 236 7.20 12.41 15.81
CA ASN A 236 8.31 11.92 14.99
C ASN A 236 7.85 11.49 13.60
N ARG A 237 6.54 11.41 13.39
CA ARG A 237 5.93 10.77 12.23
C ARG A 237 5.56 11.78 11.15
N VAL A 238 5.82 11.39 9.92
CA VAL A 238 5.37 12.08 8.71
C VAL A 238 4.86 11.07 7.70
N LEU A 239 4.00 11.52 6.79
CA LEU A 239 3.60 10.73 5.62
C LEU A 239 4.41 11.20 4.42
N ALA A 240 5.00 10.27 3.66
CA ALA A 240 5.54 10.54 2.35
C ALA A 240 4.69 9.87 1.28
N TYR A 241 4.37 10.58 0.20
CA TYR A 241 3.60 10.04 -0.92
C TYR A 241 4.05 10.60 -2.27
N ILE A 242 3.69 9.87 -3.32
CA ILE A 242 3.86 10.30 -4.72
C ILE A 242 2.50 10.67 -5.28
N THR A 243 2.42 11.82 -5.94
CA THR A 243 1.21 12.28 -6.61
C THR A 243 1.53 12.79 -8.02
N ASP A 244 0.54 12.77 -8.89
CA ASP A 244 0.55 13.42 -10.20
C ASP A 244 -0.14 14.80 -10.18
N GLY A 245 -0.54 15.26 -8.98
CA GLY A 245 -1.27 16.51 -8.77
C GLY A 245 -2.78 16.40 -8.98
N GLN A 246 -3.32 15.21 -9.28
CA GLN A 246 -4.76 14.98 -9.23
C GLN A 246 -5.25 15.02 -7.78
N ARG A 247 -6.53 15.35 -7.60
CA ARG A 247 -7.18 15.48 -6.29
C ARG A 247 -8.20 14.38 -6.09
N LYS A 248 -8.41 14.00 -4.83
CA LYS A 248 -9.48 13.09 -4.40
C LYS A 248 -10.30 13.72 -3.30
N THR A 249 -11.57 13.33 -3.22
CA THR A 249 -12.52 13.87 -2.25
C THR A 249 -13.38 12.73 -1.70
N ALA A 250 -13.46 12.62 -0.39
CA ALA A 250 -14.47 11.81 0.29
C ALA A 250 -14.75 12.42 1.66
N TYR A 251 -15.95 12.18 2.20
CA TYR A 251 -16.32 12.61 3.56
C TYR A 251 -16.14 14.10 3.86
N GLY A 252 -16.22 14.96 2.82
CA GLY A 252 -15.99 16.39 2.93
C GLY A 252 -14.52 16.81 3.08
N VAL A 253 -13.58 15.89 2.84
CA VAL A 253 -12.13 16.12 2.88
C VAL A 253 -11.56 16.00 1.48
N GLU A 254 -10.77 17.00 1.07
CA GLU A 254 -10.11 17.01 -0.24
C GLU A 254 -8.59 17.08 -0.10
N VAL A 255 -7.89 16.12 -0.69
CA VAL A 255 -6.42 16.00 -0.67
C VAL A 255 -5.89 15.56 -2.03
N ASP A 256 -4.57 15.47 -2.18
CA ASP A 256 -3.96 14.90 -3.38
C ASP A 256 -4.33 13.43 -3.49
N ARG A 257 -4.45 12.96 -4.73
CA ARG A 257 -4.52 11.52 -5.01
C ARG A 257 -3.12 10.94 -4.90
N PHE A 258 -3.00 9.79 -4.25
CA PHE A 258 -1.73 9.12 -3.97
C PHE A 258 -1.52 7.95 -4.93
N ILE A 259 -0.44 8.03 -5.71
CA ILE A 259 0.05 6.89 -6.47
C ILE A 259 0.64 5.86 -5.51
N SER A 260 1.40 6.32 -4.52
CA SER A 260 1.96 5.49 -3.45
C SER A 260 2.22 6.33 -2.21
N ARG A 261 2.27 5.69 -1.03
CA ARG A 261 2.55 6.33 0.25
C ARG A 261 3.33 5.44 1.22
N THR A 262 4.06 6.03 2.14
CA THR A 262 4.65 5.37 3.31
C THR A 262 4.62 6.33 4.50
N TRP A 263 4.56 5.78 5.70
CA TRP A 263 4.93 6.51 6.91
C TRP A 263 6.45 6.57 7.04
N ILE A 264 6.94 7.62 7.67
CA ILE A 264 8.34 7.81 8.04
C ILE A 264 8.38 8.25 9.50
N VAL A 265 9.28 7.67 10.30
CA VAL A 265 9.48 7.99 11.72
C VAL A 265 10.93 8.38 11.95
N GLN A 266 11.17 9.48 12.66
CA GLN A 266 12.52 9.92 13.06
C GLN A 266 12.96 9.23 14.36
N ASP A 267 14.16 8.64 14.36
CA ASP A 267 14.79 8.07 15.55
C ASP A 267 15.70 9.06 16.29
N LYS A 268 16.30 8.60 17.40
CA LYS A 268 17.16 9.41 18.27
C LYS A 268 18.47 9.83 17.60
N GLU A 269 18.86 9.14 16.54
CA GLU A 269 20.07 9.33 15.73
C GLU A 269 19.82 10.21 14.48
N ASP A 270 18.62 10.80 14.37
CA ASP A 270 18.19 11.62 13.24
C ASP A 270 18.16 10.85 11.90
N VAL A 271 17.92 9.53 11.99
CA VAL A 271 17.59 8.66 10.87
C VAL A 271 16.07 8.62 10.69
N PHE A 272 15.63 8.69 9.44
CA PHE A 272 14.24 8.71 9.03
C PHE A 272 13.84 7.35 8.48
N HIS A 273 13.29 6.51 9.35
CA HIS A 273 12.88 5.14 9.04
C HIS A 273 11.56 5.15 8.30
N HIS A 274 11.57 4.64 7.07
CA HIS A 274 10.33 4.41 6.33
C HIS A 274 9.71 3.08 6.79
N LEU A 275 8.40 3.07 6.92
CA LEU A 275 7.64 1.86 7.22
C LEU A 275 7.33 1.11 5.92
N ARG A 276 6.10 0.62 5.77
CA ARG A 276 5.67 -0.07 4.55
C ARG A 276 5.18 0.91 3.48
N TRP A 277 5.82 0.87 2.31
CA TRP A 277 5.24 1.47 1.10
C TRP A 277 3.95 0.78 0.68
N TYR A 278 2.97 1.58 0.30
CA TYR A 278 1.67 1.12 -0.17
C TYR A 278 1.26 1.82 -1.48
N PRO A 279 0.72 1.11 -2.47
CA PRO A 279 0.71 -0.36 -2.55
C PRO A 279 2.15 -0.91 -2.52
N SER A 280 2.32 -2.13 -2.00
CA SER A 280 3.66 -2.68 -1.74
C SER A 280 4.49 -2.79 -3.02
N LYS A 281 5.82 -2.62 -2.90
CA LYS A 281 6.82 -2.77 -3.98
C LYS A 281 6.86 -1.63 -5.01
N MET A 282 6.17 -0.50 -4.80
CA MET A 282 6.18 0.63 -5.74
C MET A 282 7.48 1.45 -5.72
N PHE A 283 8.02 1.70 -4.53
CA PHE A 283 8.92 2.83 -4.34
C PHE A 283 10.26 2.41 -3.75
N LYS A 284 11.34 2.97 -4.31
CA LYS A 284 12.70 2.80 -3.81
C LYS A 284 13.10 4.02 -2.99
N ASN A 285 13.59 3.80 -1.77
CA ASN A 285 13.98 4.89 -0.85
C ASN A 285 15.04 5.83 -1.42
N LYS A 286 15.78 5.39 -2.44
CA LYS A 286 16.72 6.25 -3.20
C LYS A 286 16.06 7.53 -3.74
N ILE A 287 14.80 7.48 -4.20
CA ILE A 287 14.09 8.67 -4.67
C ILE A 287 13.75 9.57 -3.47
N LEU A 288 13.20 9.01 -2.40
CA LEU A 288 12.93 9.75 -1.17
C LEU A 288 14.19 10.48 -0.67
N ARG A 289 15.29 9.75 -0.45
CA ARG A 289 16.59 10.31 -0.02
C ARG A 289 17.13 11.39 -0.95
N ARG A 290 17.08 11.18 -2.28
CA ARG A 290 17.61 12.11 -3.28
C ARG A 290 16.91 13.46 -3.25
N TYR A 291 15.57 13.45 -3.19
CA TYR A 291 14.77 14.68 -3.30
C TYR A 291 14.59 15.36 -1.95
N SER A 292 14.31 14.60 -0.89
CA SER A 292 14.07 15.17 0.45
C SER A 292 15.35 15.55 1.17
N LYS A 293 16.47 14.92 0.84
CA LYS A 293 17.75 15.01 1.57
C LYS A 293 17.65 14.54 3.03
N LEU A 294 16.57 13.86 3.41
CA LEU A 294 16.46 13.20 4.70
C LEU A 294 17.44 12.02 4.77
N ASN A 295 17.96 11.77 5.96
CA ASN A 295 18.81 10.61 6.24
C ASN A 295 17.94 9.34 6.30
N VAL A 296 17.61 8.78 5.13
CA VAL A 296 16.74 7.62 4.99
C VAL A 296 17.57 6.39 4.58
N PRO A 297 17.51 5.28 5.35
CA PRO A 297 18.14 4.02 4.98
C PRO A 297 17.64 3.49 3.64
N GLU A 298 18.52 2.83 2.88
CA GLU A 298 18.14 2.29 1.57
C GLU A 298 17.19 1.09 1.71
N LEU A 299 17.45 0.24 2.69
CA LEU A 299 16.60 -0.86 3.10
C LEU A 299 15.83 -0.47 4.36
N ARG A 300 14.72 -1.16 4.60
CA ARG A 300 13.94 -0.99 5.81
C ARG A 300 14.72 -1.59 6.98
N GLU A 301 14.82 -0.83 8.06
CA GLU A 301 15.40 -1.26 9.33
C GLU A 301 14.28 -1.48 10.34
N HIS A 302 14.50 -2.43 11.25
CA HIS A 302 13.50 -2.92 12.18
C HIS A 302 13.84 -2.65 13.65
N ASP A 303 15.07 -2.20 13.93
CA ASP A 303 15.56 -1.99 15.29
C ASP A 303 15.87 -0.51 15.53
N TRP A 304 14.83 0.30 15.69
CA TRP A 304 14.96 1.73 15.96
C TRP A 304 13.91 2.20 16.97
N ILE A 305 14.21 3.29 17.67
CA ILE A 305 13.34 3.91 18.67
C ILE A 305 13.16 5.38 18.31
N SER A 306 11.91 5.86 18.31
CA SER A 306 11.58 7.23 17.95
C SER A 306 12.29 8.27 18.83
N LYS A 307 12.57 9.44 18.25
CA LYS A 307 13.32 10.50 18.91
C LYS A 307 12.63 11.01 20.18
N LEU A 308 11.37 11.40 20.03
CA LEU A 308 10.53 11.96 21.06
C LEU A 308 9.51 10.94 21.56
N PRO A 309 9.09 11.05 22.83
CA PRO A 309 7.98 10.27 23.34
C PRO A 309 6.66 10.71 22.72
N LEU A 310 5.68 9.82 22.79
CA LEU A 310 4.34 9.99 22.25
C LEU A 310 3.30 9.99 23.35
N ASP A 311 2.15 10.52 22.97
CA ASP A 311 1.15 11.01 23.88
C ASP A 311 -0.20 10.37 23.54
N LEU A 312 -0.43 9.18 24.05
CA LEU A 312 -1.51 8.30 23.58
C LEU A 312 -2.91 8.95 23.62
N LEU A 313 -3.73 8.63 22.63
CA LEU A 313 -5.17 8.83 22.65
C LEU A 313 -5.84 7.53 23.05
N PHE A 314 -6.89 7.62 23.86
CA PHE A 314 -7.66 6.47 24.35
C PHE A 314 -9.11 6.50 23.88
N HIS A 315 -9.69 5.32 23.72
CA HIS A 315 -11.12 5.14 23.47
C HIS A 315 -11.98 5.44 24.71
N LYS A 316 -13.29 5.67 24.54
CA LYS A 316 -14.22 6.16 25.58
C LYS A 316 -14.24 5.37 26.88
N GLU A 317 -14.06 4.06 26.82
CA GLU A 317 -14.07 3.18 27.99
C GLU A 317 -12.64 2.88 28.49
N GLU A 318 -11.62 3.58 27.97
CA GLU A 318 -10.18 3.39 28.26
C GLU A 318 -9.72 1.93 28.08
N ILE A 319 -10.41 1.18 27.21
CA ILE A 319 -10.16 -0.26 26.97
C ILE A 319 -8.92 -0.48 26.07
N GLY A 320 -8.51 0.55 25.35
CA GLY A 320 -7.37 0.54 24.43
C GLY A 320 -7.04 1.95 23.97
N SER A 321 -5.87 2.09 23.38
CA SER A 321 -5.46 3.33 22.72
C SER A 321 -6.04 3.40 21.31
N CYS A 322 -6.05 4.59 20.71
CA CYS A 322 -6.33 4.75 19.30
C CYS A 322 -4.96 4.83 18.62
N PHE A 323 -4.57 3.78 17.88
CA PHE A 323 -3.37 3.75 17.05
C PHE A 323 -3.54 2.76 15.90
N ILE A 324 -2.67 2.85 14.88
CA ILE A 324 -2.70 1.90 13.74
C ILE A 324 -1.61 0.85 13.89
N PHE A 325 -1.96 -0.44 13.90
CA PHE A 325 -1.00 -1.53 14.15
C PHE A 325 -0.41 -2.16 12.88
N MET A 326 -0.88 -1.74 11.70
CA MET A 326 -0.58 -2.39 10.41
C MET A 326 0.59 -1.78 9.64
N ASP A 327 1.40 -0.92 10.26
CA ASP A 327 2.57 -0.31 9.64
C ASP A 327 3.91 -0.84 10.16
N MET A 328 3.90 -1.92 10.96
CA MET A 328 5.08 -2.56 11.54
C MET A 328 5.85 -1.64 12.50
N SER A 329 5.11 -0.80 13.21
CA SER A 329 5.60 -0.06 14.35
C SER A 329 4.86 -0.48 15.62
N CYS A 330 5.59 -0.48 16.74
CA CYS A 330 5.10 -0.86 18.06
C CYS A 330 5.45 0.24 19.06
N TRP A 331 5.13 0.04 20.34
CA TRP A 331 5.47 0.97 21.40
C TRP A 331 6.38 0.38 22.48
N LEU A 332 7.31 1.20 22.96
CA LEU A 332 8.21 0.89 24.06
C LEU A 332 8.01 1.89 25.19
N VAL A 333 7.91 1.41 26.42
CA VAL A 333 7.87 2.25 27.63
C VAL A 333 9.25 2.32 28.25
N ASP A 334 9.69 3.54 28.55
CA ASP A 334 10.91 3.76 29.30
C ASP A 334 10.68 3.73 30.85
N ASP A 335 11.73 4.06 31.62
CA ASP A 335 11.88 3.81 33.07
C ASP A 335 11.10 4.90 33.81
N GLU A 336 10.84 5.99 33.10
CA GLU A 336 10.08 7.15 33.51
C GLU A 336 8.62 7.04 33.05
N GLY A 337 8.24 5.92 32.42
CA GLY A 337 6.88 5.68 31.93
C GLY A 337 6.55 6.38 30.60
N LYS A 338 7.56 6.86 29.85
CA LYS A 338 7.34 7.52 28.56
C LYS A 338 7.24 6.48 27.44
N VAL A 339 6.32 6.71 26.51
CA VAL A 339 6.05 5.80 25.39
C VAL A 339 6.78 6.27 24.13
N PHE A 340 7.44 5.38 23.40
CA PHE A 340 8.15 5.65 22.15
C PHE A 340 7.69 4.72 21.04
N THR A 341 7.64 5.19 19.78
CA THR A 341 7.42 4.31 18.61
C THR A 341 8.70 3.54 18.34
N VAL A 342 8.61 2.25 18.09
CA VAL A 342 9.73 1.40 17.68
C VAL A 342 9.43 0.69 16.37
N GLY A 343 10.47 0.40 15.60
CA GLY A 343 10.36 -0.50 14.45
C GLY A 343 10.19 -1.95 14.91
N PHE A 344 9.52 -2.77 14.09
CA PHE A 344 9.48 -4.22 14.30
C PHE A 344 9.29 -4.98 12.98
N ASP A 345 9.53 -6.30 12.96
CA ASP A 345 9.42 -7.14 11.75
C ASP A 345 7.96 -7.46 11.38
N GLU A 346 7.10 -7.60 12.39
CA GLU A 346 5.67 -7.82 12.26
C GLU A 346 4.96 -6.68 13.01
N GLY A 347 3.85 -6.15 12.47
CA GLY A 347 2.98 -5.31 13.30
C GLY A 347 2.41 -6.22 14.37
N GLY A 348 2.88 -6.08 15.61
CA GLY A 348 2.70 -7.13 16.59
C GLY A 348 3.16 -6.77 17.98
N PHE A 349 2.79 -7.63 18.91
CA PHE A 349 2.44 -7.30 20.27
C PHE A 349 3.44 -8.00 21.27
N THR A 350 3.87 -7.43 22.45
CA THR A 350 4.04 -8.18 23.76
C THR A 350 3.89 -7.30 25.04
N PHE A 351 3.01 -7.62 26.01
CA PHE A 351 3.08 -7.16 27.41
C PHE A 351 4.26 -7.85 28.13
N ILE A 352 5.18 -7.08 28.72
CA ILE A 352 6.10 -7.63 29.74
C ILE A 352 5.84 -6.93 31.07
N GLU A 353 5.32 -7.73 32.02
CA GLU A 353 4.99 -7.35 33.39
C GLU A 353 6.24 -6.96 34.22
N GLU A 354 6.01 -6.25 35.33
CA GLU A 354 7.00 -5.59 36.20
C GLU A 354 8.29 -6.40 36.45
N GLY A 355 9.44 -5.78 36.14
CA GLY A 355 10.77 -6.24 36.56
C GLY A 355 11.76 -6.50 35.43
N THR A 356 11.31 -6.48 34.17
CA THR A 356 12.17 -6.58 32.99
C THR A 356 12.02 -5.35 32.13
N TYR A 357 13.12 -4.62 32.04
CA TYR A 357 13.21 -3.37 31.34
C TYR A 357 13.95 -3.57 30.00
N PRO A 358 13.44 -3.07 28.85
CA PRO A 358 12.22 -2.26 28.67
C PRO A 358 10.95 -3.09 28.35
N ALA A 359 9.79 -2.61 28.81
CA ALA A 359 8.47 -3.19 28.52
C ALA A 359 7.89 -2.66 27.20
N ILE A 360 7.33 -3.54 26.38
CA ILE A 360 6.63 -3.21 25.14
C ILE A 360 5.13 -3.03 25.47
N ILE A 361 4.45 -2.04 24.87
CA ILE A 361 2.99 -1.89 24.97
C ILE A 361 2.35 -2.52 23.74
N GLU A 362 1.43 -3.44 23.99
CA GLU A 362 0.48 -3.96 23.01
C GLU A 362 -0.83 -3.22 23.11
N ASP A 363 -1.43 -2.96 21.96
CA ASP A 363 -2.84 -2.62 21.89
C ASP A 363 -3.42 -3.39 20.70
N GLU A 364 -4.56 -4.03 20.91
CA GLU A 364 -5.21 -4.85 19.91
C GLU A 364 -6.27 -4.02 19.20
N ASP A 365 -6.29 -4.06 17.85
CA ASP A 365 -7.38 -3.49 17.07
C ASP A 365 -8.63 -4.36 17.20
N HIS A 366 -9.29 -4.16 18.32
CA HIS A 366 -10.52 -4.80 18.71
C HIS A 366 -11.72 -4.05 18.15
N PHE A 367 -11.72 -3.60 16.90
CA PHE A 367 -12.92 -2.95 16.37
C PHE A 367 -13.88 -4.00 15.81
N GLN A 368 -15.13 -3.96 16.25
CA GLN A 368 -16.19 -4.73 15.58
C GLN A 368 -16.38 -4.16 14.18
N TYR A 369 -16.43 -5.05 13.19
CA TYR A 369 -16.72 -4.65 11.82
C TYR A 369 -18.06 -3.91 11.74
N CYS A 370 -18.06 -2.77 11.05
CA CYS A 370 -19.16 -1.81 11.05
C CYS A 370 -19.60 -1.38 9.64
N ASP A 371 -19.47 -2.24 8.62
CA ASP A 371 -19.83 -1.92 7.23
C ASP A 371 -19.18 -0.64 6.65
N GLY A 372 -18.04 -0.23 7.24
CA GLY A 372 -17.27 0.95 6.85
C GLY A 372 -17.75 2.25 7.51
N LEU A 373 -16.97 3.31 7.35
CA LEU A 373 -17.26 4.61 7.97
C LEU A 373 -18.59 5.21 7.49
N GLN A 374 -18.95 5.02 6.22
CA GLN A 374 -20.20 5.55 5.68
C GLN A 374 -21.42 4.98 6.40
N TYR A 375 -21.41 3.68 6.72
CA TYR A 375 -22.46 3.04 7.50
C TYR A 375 -22.60 3.69 8.88
N LEU A 376 -21.49 3.91 9.60
CA LEU A 376 -21.50 4.59 10.89
C LEU A 376 -22.10 6.00 10.79
N ILE A 377 -21.75 6.75 9.75
CA ILE A 377 -22.27 8.10 9.52
C ILE A 377 -23.79 8.07 9.25
N ASP A 378 -24.24 7.18 8.37
CA ASP A 378 -25.65 7.10 7.95
C ASP A 378 -26.57 6.64 9.09
N ASN A 379 -26.10 5.70 9.92
CA ASN A 379 -26.84 5.18 11.07
C ASN A 379 -26.63 6.01 12.35
N LYS A 380 -25.76 7.03 12.32
CA LYS A 380 -25.36 7.84 13.48
C LYS A 380 -24.79 6.99 14.62
N GLU A 381 -23.97 6.02 14.24
CA GLU A 381 -23.31 5.09 15.13
C GLU A 381 -21.83 5.44 15.31
N GLU A 382 -21.27 4.90 16.36
CA GLU A 382 -19.84 4.97 16.66
C GLU A 382 -19.21 3.59 16.47
N ILE A 383 -17.93 3.56 16.12
CA ILE A 383 -17.22 2.30 16.03
C ILE A 383 -17.10 1.66 17.41
N ILE A 384 -17.44 0.38 17.52
CA ILE A 384 -17.43 -0.32 18.81
C ILE A 384 -16.11 -1.06 18.96
N TYR A 385 -15.48 -0.89 20.12
CA TYR A 385 -14.33 -1.71 20.52
C TYR A 385 -14.84 -3.01 21.18
N ALA A 386 -14.63 -4.15 20.53
CA ALA A 386 -14.93 -5.51 20.96
C ALA A 386 -13.64 -6.31 21.24
N LYS A 387 -13.40 -6.64 22.52
CA LYS A 387 -12.24 -7.45 22.98
C LYS A 387 -12.10 -8.82 22.31
N ASN A 388 -13.16 -9.34 21.70
CA ASN A 388 -13.11 -10.59 20.94
C ASN A 388 -13.16 -10.26 19.47
N ARG A 389 -12.15 -10.73 18.72
CA ARG A 389 -12.12 -10.62 17.25
C ARG A 389 -13.39 -11.26 16.69
N PRO A 390 -14.16 -10.59 15.81
CA PRO A 390 -15.26 -11.25 15.13
C PRO A 390 -14.69 -12.38 14.28
N ILE A 391 -15.08 -13.62 14.59
CA ILE A 391 -14.69 -14.80 13.83
C ILE A 391 -15.50 -14.81 12.54
N GLN A 392 -14.89 -15.15 11.42
CA GLN A 392 -15.59 -15.21 10.13
C GLN A 392 -15.28 -16.53 9.46
N CYS A 393 -16.27 -17.10 8.77
CA CYS A 393 -16.04 -18.26 7.94
C CYS A 393 -15.09 -17.90 6.78
N ASN A 394 -13.96 -18.59 6.67
CA ASN A 394 -12.95 -18.39 5.62
C ASN A 394 -13.48 -18.68 4.21
N GLU A 395 -14.50 -19.54 4.08
CA GLU A 395 -15.11 -19.88 2.79
C GLU A 395 -16.16 -18.84 2.35
N CYS A 396 -17.19 -18.57 3.18
CA CYS A 396 -18.33 -17.73 2.78
C CYS A 396 -18.30 -16.30 3.36
N GLY A 397 -17.42 -16.01 4.33
CA GLY A 397 -17.28 -14.70 4.96
C GLY A 397 -18.38 -14.31 5.95
N VAL A 398 -19.27 -15.24 6.34
CA VAL A 398 -20.29 -14.98 7.37
C VAL A 398 -19.62 -14.77 8.73
N GLY A 399 -20.12 -13.82 9.52
CA GLY A 399 -19.69 -13.64 10.92
C GLY A 399 -20.15 -14.81 11.78
N LEU A 400 -19.28 -15.29 12.64
CA LEU A 400 -19.47 -16.43 13.53
C LEU A 400 -19.31 -15.96 14.98
N SER A 401 -20.15 -16.49 15.86
CA SER A 401 -19.89 -16.45 17.30
C SER A 401 -18.89 -17.56 17.67
N GLU A 402 -18.17 -17.42 18.79
CA GLU A 402 -17.22 -18.45 19.27
C GLU A 402 -17.85 -19.85 19.41
N GLU A 403 -19.18 -19.93 19.61
CA GLU A 403 -19.93 -21.17 19.75
C GLU A 403 -20.29 -21.82 18.40
N GLU A 404 -20.16 -21.10 17.28
CA GLU A 404 -20.58 -21.50 15.92
C GLU A 404 -19.38 -21.71 14.97
N VAL A 405 -18.17 -21.83 15.52
CA VAL A 405 -16.93 -21.92 14.74
C VAL A 405 -16.44 -23.35 14.64
N PHE A 406 -16.19 -23.78 13.41
CA PHE A 406 -15.53 -25.04 13.10
C PHE A 406 -14.17 -24.75 12.48
N THR A 407 -13.08 -25.17 13.13
CA THR A 407 -11.72 -24.81 12.70
C THR A 407 -11.03 -25.99 11.99
N ILE A 408 -10.51 -25.76 10.78
CA ILE A 408 -9.60 -26.69 10.09
C ILE A 408 -8.25 -25.98 9.91
N GLY A 409 -7.24 -26.41 10.66
CA GLY A 409 -5.92 -25.75 10.65
C GLY A 409 -5.99 -24.34 11.25
N PHE A 410 -5.65 -23.32 10.45
CA PHE A 410 -5.72 -21.90 10.83
C PHE A 410 -6.94 -21.17 10.23
N ASN A 411 -7.90 -21.91 9.68
CA ASN A 411 -9.08 -21.36 9.01
C ASN A 411 -10.34 -21.71 9.82
N ASP A 412 -11.20 -20.72 10.01
CA ASP A 412 -12.49 -20.85 10.69
C ASP A 412 -13.60 -21.04 9.66
N TYR A 413 -14.60 -21.87 9.95
CA TYR A 413 -15.70 -22.18 9.02
C TYR A 413 -17.04 -22.13 9.75
N CYS A 414 -18.10 -21.71 9.04
CA CYS A 414 -19.46 -21.98 9.49
C CYS A 414 -19.78 -23.46 9.33
N GLU A 415 -20.80 -23.95 10.03
CA GLU A 415 -21.23 -25.35 9.96
C GLU A 415 -21.46 -25.82 8.51
N ASP A 416 -22.15 -25.01 7.71
CA ASP A 416 -22.47 -25.34 6.31
C ASP A 416 -21.21 -25.49 5.46
N CYS A 417 -20.23 -24.60 5.60
CA CYS A 417 -19.00 -24.65 4.81
C CYS A 417 -18.05 -25.74 5.32
N TYR A 418 -18.02 -26.00 6.63
CA TYR A 418 -17.24 -27.08 7.21
C TYR A 418 -17.73 -28.46 6.74
N ASN A 419 -19.04 -28.67 6.72
CA ASN A 419 -19.64 -29.94 6.29
C ASN A 419 -19.50 -30.20 4.78
N ASN A 420 -19.14 -29.17 4.00
CA ASN A 420 -18.93 -29.25 2.55
C ASN A 420 -17.44 -29.21 2.14
N ALA A 421 -16.51 -29.02 3.09
CA ALA A 421 -15.07 -29.07 2.90
C ALA A 421 -14.53 -30.50 3.11
#